data_AF-A0A223ZBS0-F1
#
_entry.id   AF-A0A223ZBS0-F1
#
_cell.length_a   1.000
_cell.length_b   1.000
_cell.length_c   1.000
_cell.angle_alpha   90.00
_cell.angle_beta   90.00
_cell.angle_gamma   90.00
#
_symmetry.space_group_name_H-M   'P 1'
#
loop_
_entity.id
_entity.type
_entity.pdbx_description
1 polymer ?
#
loop_
_entity_poly.entity_id
_entity_poly.type
_entity_poly.pdbx_seq_one_letter_code
_entity_poly.pdbx_strand_id
1 'polypeptide(L)'
;LIQPGVDPKLVIGPGTEVIAGENLILTAGGFDSHIHFICPQQIEHALMSGVTSMLGGGTGPSHGTFATTCTPGPWHMGRMIQSFDAFPV
;
A
#
# COMPACT_ATOMS: atom_id res chain seq x y z
N LEU A 1 15.00 4.99 -33.25
CA LEU A 1 13.57 5.32 -33.01
C LEU A 1 13.06 6.04 -34.25
N ILE A 2 11.84 5.77 -34.70
CA ILE A 2 11.27 6.41 -35.90
C ILE A 2 10.49 7.71 -35.60
N GLN A 3 10.22 7.99 -34.31
CA GLN A 3 9.54 9.21 -33.84
C GLN A 3 10.56 10.20 -33.27
N PRO A 4 10.42 11.52 -33.55
CA PRO A 4 11.26 12.55 -32.94
C PRO A 4 10.88 12.81 -31.47
N GLY A 5 11.84 13.28 -30.66
CA GLY A 5 11.57 13.80 -29.31
C GLY A 5 11.30 12.76 -28.20
N VAL A 6 11.50 11.47 -28.47
CA VAL A 6 11.34 10.42 -27.46
C VAL A 6 12.47 10.50 -26.42
N ASP A 7 12.12 10.58 -25.13
CA ASP A 7 13.08 10.51 -24.02
C ASP A 7 13.80 9.15 -24.02
N PRO A 8 15.15 9.11 -23.90
CA PRO A 8 15.91 7.85 -23.86
C PRO A 8 15.45 6.85 -22.79
N LYS A 9 14.81 7.31 -21.71
CA LYS A 9 14.27 6.48 -20.62
C LYS A 9 12.84 5.99 -20.86
N LEU A 10 12.17 6.43 -21.93
CA LEU A 10 10.75 6.14 -22.22
C LEU A 10 10.56 5.35 -23.53
N VAL A 11 11.50 4.46 -23.86
CA VAL A 11 11.39 3.61 -25.05
C VAL A 11 10.39 2.47 -24.80
N ILE A 12 9.37 2.37 -25.66
CA ILE A 12 8.45 1.22 -25.71
C ILE A 12 9.07 0.14 -26.62
N GLY A 13 9.25 -1.06 -26.10
CA GLY A 13 9.87 -2.18 -26.81
C GLY A 13 9.15 -3.52 -26.55
N PRO A 14 9.74 -4.65 -26.99
CA PRO A 14 9.10 -5.97 -26.91
C PRO A 14 8.78 -6.46 -25.49
N GLY A 15 9.40 -5.88 -24.46
CA GLY A 15 9.16 -6.22 -23.05
C GLY A 15 8.36 -5.17 -22.28
N THR A 16 7.81 -4.17 -22.96
CA THR A 16 7.02 -3.10 -22.33
C THR A 16 5.55 -3.48 -22.33
N GLU A 17 4.93 -3.52 -21.15
CA GLU A 17 3.48 -3.59 -21.06
C GLU A 17 2.81 -2.23 -21.07
N VAL A 18 1.54 -2.20 -21.51
CA VAL A 18 0.78 -0.95 -21.71
C VAL A 18 -0.51 -0.95 -20.90
N ILE A 19 -0.69 0.11 -20.10
CA ILE A 19 -1.96 0.42 -19.43
C ILE A 19 -2.53 1.69 -20.09
N ALA A 20 -3.73 1.58 -20.65
CA ALA A 20 -4.43 2.70 -21.30
C ALA A 20 -4.85 3.76 -20.25
N GLY A 21 -4.42 5.01 -20.45
CA GLY A 21 -4.63 6.11 -19.51
C GLY A 21 -5.48 7.25 -20.08
N GLU A 22 -5.88 7.17 -21.34
CA GLU A 22 -6.72 8.17 -21.99
C GLU A 22 -8.06 8.33 -21.27
N ASN A 23 -8.48 9.58 -21.06
CA ASN A 23 -9.71 9.95 -20.34
C ASN A 23 -9.76 9.50 -18.86
N LEU A 24 -8.62 9.12 -18.26
CA LEU A 24 -8.51 8.79 -16.85
C LEU A 24 -7.67 9.84 -16.09
N ILE A 25 -7.85 9.89 -14.78
CA ILE A 25 -6.98 10.65 -13.86
C ILE A 25 -6.11 9.65 -13.12
N LEU A 26 -4.80 9.84 -13.17
CA LEU A 26 -3.85 9.10 -12.36
C LEU A 26 -3.45 9.92 -11.13
N THR A 27 -3.63 9.35 -9.95
CA THR A 27 -3.12 9.90 -8.69
C THR A 27 -2.07 8.97 -8.10
N ALA A 28 -1.24 9.48 -7.20
CA ALA A 28 -0.51 8.60 -6.28
C ALA A 28 -1.49 7.81 -5.42
N GLY A 29 -1.06 6.65 -4.92
CA GLY A 29 -1.81 5.93 -3.90
C GLY A 29 -1.86 6.72 -2.59
N GLY A 30 -2.98 6.61 -1.89
CA GLY A 30 -3.20 7.27 -0.61
C GLY A 30 -2.29 6.71 0.49
N PHE A 31 -1.88 7.58 1.40
CA PHE A 31 -1.12 7.23 2.60
C PHE A 31 -1.97 7.51 3.84
N ASP A 32 -2.41 6.47 4.54
CA ASP A 32 -3.08 6.62 5.82
C ASP A 32 -2.05 6.52 6.95
N SER A 33 -1.94 7.60 7.72
CA SER A 33 -0.93 7.73 8.79
C SER A 33 -1.45 7.38 10.18
N HIS A 34 -2.71 6.97 10.30
CA HIS A 34 -3.37 6.74 11.59
C HIS A 34 -4.19 5.44 11.58
N ILE A 35 -3.52 4.32 11.34
CA ILE A 35 -4.18 3.01 11.33
C ILE A 35 -4.09 2.31 12.69
N HIS A 36 -5.24 1.83 13.15
CA HIS A 36 -5.31 0.81 14.19
C HIS A 36 -5.39 -0.56 13.52
N PHE A 37 -4.36 -1.40 13.63
CA PHE A 37 -4.33 -2.74 13.02
C PHE A 37 -5.19 -3.74 13.83
N ILE A 38 -6.50 -3.53 13.75
CA ILE A 38 -7.52 -4.28 14.50
C ILE A 38 -7.82 -5.60 13.81
N CYS A 39 -7.99 -5.59 12.49
CA CYS A 39 -8.33 -6.76 11.72
C CYS A 39 -7.80 -6.67 10.28
N PRO A 40 -7.44 -7.80 9.65
CA PRO A 40 -6.87 -7.81 8.30
C PRO A 40 -7.85 -7.32 7.22
N GLN A 41 -9.16 -7.38 7.45
CA GLN A 41 -10.18 -6.93 6.51
C GLN A 41 -10.08 -5.44 6.16
N GLN A 42 -9.49 -4.63 7.05
CA GLN A 42 -9.27 -3.20 6.79
C GLN A 42 -8.37 -2.96 5.56
N ILE A 43 -7.49 -3.91 5.22
CA ILE A 43 -6.56 -3.79 4.08
C ILE A 43 -7.33 -3.81 2.76
N GLU A 44 -8.33 -4.66 2.62
CA GLU A 44 -9.19 -4.70 1.42
C GLU A 44 -9.93 -3.37 1.25
N HIS A 45 -10.48 -2.82 2.32
CA HIS A 45 -11.14 -1.51 2.28
C HIS A 45 -10.17 -0.36 1.96
N ALA A 46 -8.93 -0.40 2.48
CA ALA A 46 -7.91 0.57 2.14
C ALA A 46 -7.62 0.57 0.63
N LEU A 47 -7.35 -0.60 0.06
CA LEU A 47 -7.08 -0.76 -1.38
C LEU A 47 -8.26 -0.29 -2.25
N MET A 48 -9.49 -0.66 -1.89
CA MET A 48 -10.69 -0.28 -2.64
C MET A 48 -11.02 1.22 -2.53
N SER A 49 -10.42 1.93 -1.58
CA SER A 49 -10.51 3.39 -1.47
C SER A 49 -9.31 4.14 -2.06
N GLY A 50 -8.35 3.42 -2.65
CA GLY A 50 -7.15 3.99 -3.24
C GLY A 50 -6.01 4.25 -2.25
N VAL A 51 -6.10 3.78 -1.00
CA VAL A 51 -5.00 3.80 -0.03
C VAL A 51 -4.08 2.60 -0.28
N THR A 52 -2.80 2.88 -0.50
CA THR A 52 -1.77 1.87 -0.82
C THR A 52 -0.65 1.82 0.21
N SER A 53 -0.71 2.63 1.26
CA SER A 53 0.27 2.64 2.34
C SER A 53 -0.42 2.94 3.66
N MET A 54 -0.11 2.13 4.68
CA MET A 54 -0.78 2.15 5.98
C MET A 54 0.26 2.24 7.10
N LEU A 55 0.31 3.37 7.79
CA LEU A 55 1.17 3.58 8.97
C LEU A 55 0.32 3.61 10.23
N GLY A 56 0.75 2.86 11.24
CA GLY A 56 0.01 2.74 12.48
C GLY A 56 0.56 1.65 13.40
N GLY A 57 -0.31 1.07 14.20
CA GLY A 57 0.05 -0.02 15.11
C GLY A 57 -1.15 -0.81 15.62
N GLY A 58 -0.86 -1.99 16.15
CA GLY A 58 -1.87 -2.89 16.66
C GLY A 58 -1.40 -4.34 16.70
N THR A 59 -2.12 -5.18 17.42
CA THR A 59 -1.87 -6.62 17.53
C THR A 59 -3.15 -7.41 17.33
N GLY A 60 -4.03 -6.93 16.46
CA GLY A 60 -5.38 -7.47 16.27
C GLY A 60 -6.40 -6.90 17.27
N PRO A 61 -7.48 -7.62 17.59
CA PRO A 61 -8.63 -7.11 18.34
C PRO A 61 -8.40 -7.05 19.86
N SER A 62 -7.29 -6.43 20.28
CA SER A 62 -6.98 -6.18 21.69
C SER A 62 -7.54 -4.83 22.14
N HIS A 63 -7.90 -4.70 23.42
CA HIS A 63 -8.32 -3.42 23.99
C HIS A 63 -7.28 -2.30 23.80
N GLY A 64 -5.99 -2.64 23.83
CA GLY A 64 -4.92 -1.69 23.56
C GLY A 64 -4.96 -1.17 22.12
N THR A 65 -5.16 -2.06 21.15
CA THR A 65 -5.28 -1.71 19.73
C THR A 65 -6.56 -0.94 19.41
N PHE A 66 -7.67 -1.22 20.09
CA PHE A 66 -8.89 -0.42 19.95
C PHE A 66 -8.69 1.04 20.41
N ALA A 67 -7.79 1.27 21.36
CA ALA A 67 -7.54 2.60 21.93
C ALA A 67 -6.35 3.33 21.30
N THR A 68 -5.33 2.60 20.85
CA THR A 68 -4.02 3.17 20.48
C THR A 68 -3.43 2.50 19.24
N THR A 69 -2.70 3.27 18.43
CA THR A 69 -1.92 2.80 17.27
C THR A 69 -0.56 2.22 17.70
N CYS A 70 -0.57 1.32 18.68
CA CYS A 70 0.66 0.78 19.28
C CYS A 70 0.80 -0.72 19.01
N THR A 71 1.99 -1.12 18.56
CA THR A 71 2.43 -2.51 18.49
C THR A 71 3.49 -2.73 19.57
N PRO A 72 3.12 -3.20 20.78
CA PRO A 72 3.97 -3.05 21.97
C PRO A 72 5.13 -4.06 22.00
N GLY A 73 6.34 -3.55 21.83
CA GLY A 73 7.58 -4.28 22.08
C GLY A 73 8.07 -5.17 20.93
N PRO A 74 9.33 -5.64 20.99
CA PRO A 74 10.00 -6.28 19.86
C PRO A 74 9.31 -7.54 19.35
N TRP A 75 8.76 -8.36 20.24
CA TRP A 75 8.09 -9.60 19.86
C TRP A 75 6.84 -9.33 19.02
N HIS A 76 5.95 -8.42 19.47
CA HIS A 76 4.74 -8.08 18.72
C HIS A 76 5.07 -7.42 17.38
N MET A 77 6.07 -6.53 17.34
CA MET A 77 6.53 -5.95 16.08
C MET A 77 6.99 -7.02 15.09
N GLY A 78 7.81 -7.98 15.53
CA GLY A 78 8.26 -9.09 14.68
C GLY A 78 7.09 -9.94 14.16
N ARG A 79 6.08 -10.22 15.00
CA ARG A 79 4.89 -10.98 14.57
C ARG A 79 4.01 -10.20 13.59
N MET A 80 3.84 -8.89 13.80
CA MET A 80 3.07 -8.06 12.88
C MET A 80 3.77 -7.93 11.53
N ILE A 81 5.09 -7.69 11.51
CA ILE A 81 5.87 -7.65 10.25
C ILE A 81 5.71 -8.97 9.48
N GLN A 82 5.82 -10.12 10.15
CA GLN A 82 5.58 -11.43 9.53
C GLN A 82 4.16 -11.59 8.99
N SER A 83 3.15 -11.03 9.67
CA SER A 83 1.76 -11.07 9.21
C SER A 83 1.53 -10.20 7.96
N PHE A 84 2.28 -9.11 7.79
CA PHE A 84 2.11 -8.19 6.66
C PHE A 84 2.67 -8.74 5.34
N ASP A 85 3.53 -9.77 5.37
CA ASP A 85 4.07 -10.44 4.18
C ASP A 85 2.98 -11.05 3.26
N ALA A 86 1.76 -11.21 3.78
CA ALA A 86 0.61 -11.72 3.04
C ALA A 86 -0.17 -10.65 2.23
N PHE A 87 0.17 -9.36 2.34
CA PHE A 87 -0.66 -8.26 1.82
C PHE A 87 0.13 -7.30 0.91
N PRO A 88 -0.48 -6.75 -0.16
CA PRO A 88 0.18 -5.83 -1.09
C PRO A 88 -0.04 -4.35 -0.70
N VAL A 89 0.37 -3.97 0.53
CA VAL A 89 0.27 -2.60 1.08
C VAL A 89 1.55 -2.16 1.79
#